data_AF-A0A382XSH2-F1
#
_entry.id   AF-A0A382XSH2-F1
#
_cell.length_a   1.000
_cell.length_b   1.000
_cell.length_c   1.000
_cell.angle_alpha   90.00
_cell.angle_beta   90.00
_cell.angle_gamma   90.00
#
_symmetry.space_group_name_H-M   'P 1'
#
loop_
_entity.id
_entity.type
_entity.pdbx_description
1 polymer ?
#
loop_
_entity_poly.entity_id
_entity_poly.type
_entity_poly.pdbx_seq_one_letter_code
_entity_poly.pdbx_strand_id
1 'polypeptide(L)' 'MASLKVMDLRQLNHLIAVADHGSFSSAARSLHTVQSNVSNHVAKLEKE' A
#
# COMPACT_ATOMS: atom_id res chain seq x y z
N MET A 1 0.13 -6.52 -26.71
CA MET A 1 0.03 -5.20 -26.05
C MET A 1 -0.10 -5.46 -24.56
N ALA A 2 0.90 -5.11 -23.77
CA ALA A 2 0.84 -5.31 -22.32
C ALA A 2 -0.32 -4.47 -21.76
N SER A 3 -1.34 -5.15 -21.22
CA SER A 3 -2.34 -4.50 -20.40
C SER A 3 -1.64 -4.10 -19.11
N LEU A 4 -1.18 -2.86 -19.02
CA LEU A 4 -0.80 -2.25 -17.76
C LEU A 4 -2.11 -2.11 -16.98
N LYS A 5 -2.44 -3.12 -16.18
CA LYS A 5 -3.49 -3.04 -15.17
C LYS A 5 -3.25 -1.72 -14.44
N VAL A 6 -4.25 -0.85 -14.41
CA VAL A 6 -4.09 0.52 -13.88
C VAL A 6 -3.75 0.40 -12.39
N MET A 7 -2.46 0.36 -12.07
CA MET A 7 -1.98 0.33 -10.70
C MET A 7 -2.42 1.61 -10.02
N ASP A 8 -3.20 1.51 -8.94
CA ASP A 8 -3.58 2.68 -8.16
C ASP A 8 -2.33 3.18 -7.43
N LEU A 9 -1.83 4.36 -7.81
CA LEU A 9 -0.66 5.01 -7.21
C LEU A 9 -0.75 5.12 -5.69
N ARG A 10 -1.97 5.15 -5.13
CA ARG A 10 -2.17 5.09 -3.69
C ARG A 10 -1.67 3.78 -3.12
N GLN A 11 -1.91 2.63 -3.76
CA GLN A 11 -1.41 1.34 -3.29
C GLN A 11 0.13 1.33 -3.23
N LEU A 12 0.80 1.91 -4.22
CA LEU A 12 2.26 2.05 -4.21
C LEU A 12 2.74 2.94 -3.06
N ASN A 13 2.04 4.05 -2.76
CA ASN A 13 2.35 4.90 -1.62
C ASN A 13 2.21 4.16 -0.27
N HIS A 14 1.23 3.27 -0.15
CA HIS A 14 1.07 2.42 1.04
C HIS A 14 2.23 1.42 1.17
N LEU A 15 2.70 0.85 0.05
CA LEU A 15 3.87 -0.04 0.04
C LEU A 15 5.15 0.69 0.48
N ILE A 16 5.40 1.89 -0.05
CA ILE A 16 6.55 2.73 0.31
C ILE A 16 6.51 3.05 1.81
N ALA A 17 5.36 3.47 2.34
CA ALA A 17 5.22 3.76 3.76
C ALA A 17 5.51 2.52 4.64
N VAL A 18 5.15 1.32 4.20
CA VAL A 18 5.48 0.08 4.93
C VAL A 18 6.99 -0.18 4.90
N ALA A 19 7.65 0.05 3.77
CA ALA A 19 9.11 -0.08 3.66
C ALA A 19 9.84 0.93 4.56
N ASP A 20 9.39 2.19 4.58
CA ASP A 20 10.02 3.26 5.36
C ASP A 20 9.85 3.09 6.88
N HIS A 21 8.69 2.57 7.31
CA HIS A 21 8.35 2.44 8.74
C HIS A 21 8.46 1.02 9.30
N GLY A 22 8.82 0.04 8.46
CA GLY A 22 9.10 -1.36 8.85
C GLY A 22 7.90 -2.17 9.36
N SER A 23 6.69 -1.62 9.37
CA SER A 23 5.47 -2.34 9.79
C SER A 23 4.20 -1.65 9.30
N PHE A 24 3.14 -2.42 9.05
CA PHE A 24 1.83 -1.89 8.66
C PHE A 24 1.23 -0.93 9.68
N SER A 25 1.38 -1.21 10.98
CA SER A 25 0.89 -0.34 12.04
C SER A 25 1.62 1.00 12.11
N SER A 26 2.93 1.02 11.82
CA SER A 26 3.72 2.26 11.83
C SER A 26 3.47 3.09 10.55
N ALA A 27 3.34 2.44 9.39
CA ALA A 27 2.91 3.07 8.16
C ALA A 27 1.51 3.68 8.26
N ALA A 28 0.58 3.00 8.94
CA ALA A 28 -0.76 3.53 9.17
C ALA A 28 -0.76 4.82 9.99
N ARG A 29 0.10 4.88 11.04
CA ARG A 29 0.27 6.10 11.83
C ARG A 29 0.83 7.26 11.01
N SER A 30 1.81 7.01 10.13
CA SER A 30 2.38 8.07 9.30
C SER A 30 1.45 8.54 8.18
N LEU A 31 0.59 7.64 7.69
CA LEU A 31 -0.42 7.94 6.68
C LEU A 31 -1.76 8.44 7.28
N HIS A 32 -1.83 8.65 8.60
CA HIS A 32 -3.05 9.08 9.31
C HIS A 32 -4.28 8.20 8.99
N THR A 33 -4.07 6.89 8.90
CA THR A 33 -5.10 5.89 8.61
C THR A 33 -5.02 4.73 9.58
N VAL A 34 -5.97 3.80 9.50
CA VAL A 34 -5.92 2.53 10.23
C VAL A 34 -5.08 1.48 9.50
N GLN A 35 -4.49 0.55 10.26
CA GLN A 35 -3.61 -0.51 9.74
C GLN A 35 -4.29 -1.41 8.69
N SER A 36 -5.56 -1.75 8.90
CA SER A 36 -6.34 -2.60 7.98
C SER A 36 -6.48 -1.99 6.58
N ASN A 37 -6.55 -0.65 6.49
CA ASN A 37 -6.57 0.04 5.21
C ASN A 37 -5.25 -0.17 4.45
N VAL A 38 -4.12 -0.02 5.14
CA VAL A 38 -2.79 -0.21 4.56
C VAL A 38 -2.59 -1.64 4.06
N SER A 39 -2.91 -2.65 4.87
CA SER A 39 -2.76 -4.05 4.46
C SER A 39 -3.67 -4.41 3.29
N ASN A 40 -4.89 -3.88 3.23
CA ASN A 40 -5.81 -4.12 2.11
C ASN A 40 -5.29 -3.53 0.80
N HIS A 41 -4.67 -2.35 0.84
CA HIS A 41 -4.09 -1.72 -0.34
C HIS A 41 -2.86 -2.48 -0.86
N VAL A 42 -1.98 -2.93 0.03
CA VAL A 42 -0.81 -3.75 -0.35
C VAL A 42 -1.24 -5.11 -0.89
N ALA A 43 -2.21 -5.79 -0.25
CA ALA A 43 -2.71 -7.08 -0.73
C ALA A 43 -3.43 -7.01 -2.08
N LYS A 44 -4.00 -5.85 -2.44
CA LYS A 44 -4.54 -5.62 -3.79
C LYS A 44 -3.42 -5.50 -4.80
N LEU A 45 -2.38 -4.72 -4.48
CA LEU A 45 -1.20 -4.52 -5.32
C LEU A 45 -0.48 -5.85 -5.63
N GLU A 46 -0.36 -6.75 -4.64
CA GLU A 46 0.26 -8.07 -4.83
C GLU A 46 -0.52 -9.00 -5.76
N LYS A 47 -1.82 -8.75 -5.95
CA LYS A 47 -2.70 -9.52 -6.85
C LYS A 47 -2.87 -8.86 -8.21
N GLU A 48 -2.24 -7.70 -8.41
CA GLU A 48 -2.28 -7.00 -9.69
C GLU A 48 -1.43 -7.70 -10.74
#